data_AF-A0A9D2T0G9-F1
#
_entry.id   AF-A0A9D2T0G9-F1
#
_cell.length_a   1.000
_cell.length_b   1.000
_cell.length_c   1.000
_cell.angle_alpha   90.00
_cell.angle_beta   90.00
_cell.angle_gamma   90.00
#
_symmetry.space_group_name_H-M   'P 1'
#
loop_
_entity.id
_entity.type
_entity.pdbx_description
1 polymer ?
#
loop_
_entity_poly.entity_id
_entity_poly.type
_entity_poly.pdbx_seq_one_letter_code
_entity_poly.pdbx_strand_id
1 'polypeptide(L)'
;MSIAEEIQAAMGGLGESVARSMERPGLTLAVVTNINDEDKLNRVKCLPIENENAEETDWCYVMAPLGGKEHGQFFFPSVNDLVVLGYLGGDPHRPFVLGAFWNSEVKPPYIIQDGKVHNFSIKTPSGTELLFYDEPEKQKVTLTLPSGTVLTIDDENQAVSLKDQKGENALEMDLKGGNVTLKAKTKLTLSAGETSVLLESSGNLTQKASSKVSIEAATIEEKGSAQVTIQGAATEVKGDSTLNLQASGTAALKAGIVNIN
;
A
#
# COMPACT_ATOMS: atom_id res chain seq x y z
N MET A 1 -21.26 -44.87 52.91
CA MET A 1 -20.46 -43.84 52.22
C MET A 1 -19.05 -44.36 52.12
N SER A 2 -18.45 -44.18 50.94
CA SER A 2 -17.05 -44.53 50.67
C SER A 2 -16.13 -43.54 51.38
N ILE A 3 -14.94 -43.98 51.81
CA ILE A 3 -13.86 -43.10 52.31
C ILE A 3 -13.55 -41.97 51.30
N ALA A 4 -13.77 -42.20 50.01
CA ALA A 4 -13.64 -41.17 48.98
C ALA A 4 -14.69 -40.06 49.07
N GLU A 5 -15.92 -40.38 49.50
CA GLU A 5 -17.00 -39.40 49.66
C GLU A 5 -16.80 -38.52 50.90
N GLU A 6 -16.23 -39.09 51.98
CA GLU A 6 -15.87 -38.33 53.19
C GLU A 6 -14.67 -37.39 52.96
N ILE A 7 -13.68 -37.80 52.16
CA ILE A 7 -12.54 -36.94 51.80
C ILE A 7 -12.98 -35.82 50.85
N GLN A 8 -13.91 -36.08 49.93
CA GLN A 8 -14.44 -35.06 49.02
C GLN A 8 -15.34 -34.04 49.74
N ALA A 9 -16.09 -34.47 50.76
CA ALA A 9 -16.84 -33.57 51.64
C ALA A 9 -15.92 -32.74 52.58
N ALA A 10 -14.80 -33.31 53.03
CA ALA A 10 -13.81 -32.60 53.86
C ALA A 10 -12.98 -31.57 53.06
N MET A 11 -12.75 -31.80 51.76
CA MET A 11 -12.03 -30.87 50.88
C MET A 11 -12.93 -29.78 50.26
N GLY A 12 -14.25 -29.99 50.20
CA GLY A 12 -15.19 -29.02 49.61
C GLY A 12 -15.46 -27.76 50.45
N GLY A 13 -15.15 -27.77 51.75
CA GLY A 13 -15.54 -26.68 52.66
C GLY A 13 -14.56 -25.51 52.79
N LEU A 14 -13.28 -25.68 52.44
CA LEU A 14 -12.22 -24.68 52.68
C LEU A 14 -11.38 -24.36 51.42
N GLY A 15 -11.43 -25.18 50.38
CA GLY A 15 -10.69 -24.96 49.12
C GLY A 15 -11.46 -24.15 48.08
N GLU A 16 -12.81 -24.26 48.04
CA GLU A 16 -13.64 -23.56 47.05
C GLU A 16 -13.64 -22.03 47.20
N SER A 17 -13.50 -21.50 48.43
CA SER A 17 -13.53 -20.05 48.68
C SER A 17 -12.23 -19.35 48.30
N VAL A 18 -11.08 -20.01 48.46
CA VAL A 18 -9.77 -19.48 48.06
C VAL A 18 -9.55 -19.65 46.56
N ALA A 19 -9.96 -20.79 45.98
CA ALA A 19 -9.90 -21.03 44.53
C ALA A 19 -10.76 -20.02 43.74
N ARG A 20 -11.97 -19.72 44.21
CA ARG A 20 -12.79 -18.63 43.62
C ARG A 20 -12.16 -17.24 43.77
N SER A 21 -11.30 -17.02 44.77
CA SER A 21 -10.61 -15.73 44.92
C SER A 21 -9.46 -15.53 43.93
N MET A 22 -9.00 -16.60 43.28
CA MET A 22 -7.95 -16.57 42.26
C MET A 22 -8.48 -16.70 40.83
N GLU A 23 -9.77 -17.00 40.63
CA GLU A 23 -10.35 -16.95 39.29
C GLU A 23 -10.45 -15.50 38.83
N ARG A 24 -10.04 -15.22 37.59
CA ARG A 24 -10.32 -13.96 36.88
C ARG A 24 -11.42 -14.20 35.84
N PRO A 25 -12.69 -14.26 36.25
CA PRO A 25 -13.80 -14.38 35.30
C PRO A 25 -13.99 -13.05 34.57
N GLY A 26 -13.92 -13.09 33.23
CA GLY A 26 -14.23 -11.93 32.39
C GLY A 26 -13.02 -11.41 31.60
N LEU A 27 -13.08 -10.12 31.28
CA LEU A 27 -12.09 -9.42 30.46
C LEU A 27 -11.40 -8.34 31.28
N THR A 28 -10.10 -8.18 31.07
CA THR A 28 -9.27 -7.20 31.80
C THR A 28 -8.55 -6.30 30.81
N LEU A 29 -8.52 -4.99 31.06
CA LEU A 29 -7.67 -4.08 30.29
C LEU A 29 -6.23 -4.18 30.77
N ALA A 30 -5.27 -4.16 29.84
CA ALA A 30 -3.86 -4.22 30.15
C ALA A 30 -3.03 -3.40 29.16
N VAL A 31 -1.85 -2.96 29.59
CA VAL A 31 -0.87 -2.30 28.72
C VAL A 31 0.20 -3.31 28.31
N VAL A 32 0.55 -3.37 27.03
CA VAL A 32 1.65 -4.24 26.58
C VAL A 32 2.99 -3.71 27.09
N THR A 33 3.76 -4.57 27.75
CA THR A 33 5.05 -4.23 28.37
C THR A 33 6.24 -4.80 27.62
N ASN A 34 6.09 -5.98 27.00
CA ASN A 34 7.18 -6.66 26.30
C ASN A 34 6.68 -7.48 25.12
N ILE A 35 7.38 -7.37 23.99
CA ILE A 35 7.10 -8.11 22.74
C ILE A 35 8.31 -8.92 22.26
N ASN A 36 9.42 -8.90 23.00
CA ASN A 36 10.65 -9.61 22.65
C ASN A 36 10.61 -11.05 23.21
N ASP A 37 9.79 -11.89 22.60
CA ASP A 37 9.62 -13.30 22.98
C ASP A 37 10.87 -14.12 22.63
N GLU A 38 11.58 -14.59 23.66
CA GLU A 38 12.81 -15.37 23.52
C GLU A 38 12.59 -16.69 22.76
N ASP A 39 11.40 -17.28 22.87
CA ASP A 39 11.02 -18.52 22.18
C ASP A 39 10.55 -18.29 20.74
N LYS A 40 10.44 -17.02 20.30
CA LYS A 40 10.01 -16.62 18.96
C LYS A 40 8.62 -17.12 18.57
N LEU A 41 7.70 -17.19 19.53
CA LEU A 41 6.30 -17.59 19.32
C LEU A 41 5.38 -16.39 19.07
N ASN A 42 5.92 -15.17 19.00
CA ASN A 42 5.19 -13.91 18.87
C ASN A 42 4.19 -13.68 20.02
N ARG A 43 4.53 -14.08 21.24
CA ARG A 43 3.72 -13.76 22.43
C ARG A 43 4.06 -12.37 22.94
N VAL A 44 3.18 -11.81 23.76
CA VAL A 44 3.39 -10.52 24.43
C VAL A 44 3.21 -10.65 25.93
N LYS A 45 3.91 -9.82 26.70
CA LYS A 45 3.59 -9.61 28.12
C LYS A 45 2.78 -8.33 28.30
N CYS A 46 1.91 -8.33 29.29
CA CYS A 46 1.03 -7.21 29.57
C CYS A 46 0.96 -6.93 31.07
N LEU A 47 0.65 -5.68 31.43
CA LEU A 47 0.39 -5.25 32.80
C LEU A 47 -1.10 -4.89 32.94
N PRO A 48 -1.90 -5.67 33.70
CA PRO A 48 -3.31 -5.37 33.97
C PRO A 48 -3.53 -4.03 34.67
N ILE A 49 -4.58 -3.30 34.27
CA ILE A 49 -4.95 -1.98 34.81
C ILE A 49 -6.08 -2.16 35.86
N GLU A 50 -5.86 -3.00 36.88
CA GLU A 50 -6.88 -3.27 37.91
C GLU A 50 -6.53 -2.60 39.25
N ASN A 51 -5.27 -2.67 39.70
CA ASN A 51 -4.79 -2.06 40.93
C ASN A 51 -3.28 -1.79 40.90
N GLU A 52 -2.76 -1.01 41.86
CA GLU A 52 -1.33 -0.65 41.98
C GLU A 52 -0.40 -1.85 42.24
N ASN A 53 -0.97 -3.02 42.60
CA ASN A 53 -0.25 -4.26 42.86
C ASN A 53 -0.34 -5.26 41.69
N ALA A 54 -0.80 -4.82 40.52
CA ALA A 54 -0.91 -5.71 39.37
C ALA A 54 0.49 -6.19 38.95
N GLU A 55 0.62 -7.49 38.78
CA GLU A 55 1.84 -8.11 38.27
C GLU A 55 1.76 -8.26 36.76
N GLU A 56 2.92 -8.22 36.11
CA GLU A 56 3.04 -8.52 34.69
C GLU A 56 2.58 -9.96 34.42
N THR A 57 1.85 -10.16 33.33
CA THR A 57 1.42 -11.49 32.93
C THR A 57 2.60 -12.35 32.48
N ASP A 58 2.39 -13.67 32.47
CA ASP A 58 3.17 -14.56 31.61
C ASP A 58 2.94 -14.22 30.12
N TRP A 59 3.73 -14.85 29.24
CA TRP A 59 3.62 -14.69 27.80
C TRP A 59 2.22 -15.06 27.28
N CYS A 60 1.53 -14.07 26.75
CA CYS A 60 0.19 -14.16 26.18
C CYS A 60 0.25 -14.39 24.68
N TYR A 61 -0.51 -15.37 24.18
CA TYR A 61 -0.80 -15.43 22.74
C TYR A 61 -1.76 -14.29 22.34
N VAL A 62 -1.63 -13.80 21.11
CA VAL A 62 -2.50 -12.77 20.56
C VAL A 62 -3.48 -13.39 19.58
N MET A 63 -4.77 -13.09 19.74
CA MET A 63 -5.82 -13.52 18.82
C MET A 63 -5.67 -12.82 17.48
N ALA A 64 -5.44 -13.60 16.43
CA ALA A 64 -5.46 -13.09 15.06
C ALA A 64 -6.89 -13.14 14.50
N PRO A 65 -7.34 -12.13 13.71
CA PRO A 65 -8.63 -12.19 13.04
C PRO A 65 -8.76 -13.38 12.06
N LEU A 66 -7.63 -13.83 11.50
CA LEU A 66 -7.51 -15.07 10.72
C LEU A 66 -6.14 -15.67 10.98
N GLY A 67 -6.09 -16.95 11.37
CA GLY A 67 -4.85 -17.70 11.54
C GLY A 67 -5.01 -19.16 11.14
N GLY A 68 -4.03 -19.68 10.40
CA GLY A 68 -3.91 -21.08 10.01
C GLY A 68 -2.44 -21.47 9.90
N LYS A 69 -2.16 -22.71 9.46
CA LYS A 69 -0.77 -23.19 9.33
C LYS A 69 -0.06 -22.39 8.23
N GLU A 70 0.83 -21.48 8.64
CA GLU A 70 1.65 -20.62 7.76
C GLU A 70 0.85 -19.62 6.88
N HIS A 71 -0.38 -19.26 7.27
CA HIS A 71 -1.16 -18.20 6.61
C HIS A 71 -2.08 -17.47 7.60
N GLY A 72 -2.46 -16.23 7.29
CA GLY A 72 -3.38 -15.44 8.12
C GLY A 72 -3.11 -13.94 8.09
N GLN A 73 -3.71 -13.22 9.04
CA GLN A 73 -3.45 -11.81 9.30
C GLN A 73 -2.43 -11.66 10.43
N PHE A 74 -1.35 -10.92 10.18
CA PHE A 74 -0.27 -10.72 11.15
C PHE A 74 -0.30 -9.29 11.67
N PHE A 75 -1.09 -9.06 12.72
CA PHE A 75 -1.18 -7.78 13.43
C PHE A 75 -0.94 -8.03 14.91
N PHE A 76 0.08 -7.37 15.45
CA PHE A 76 0.48 -7.50 16.85
C PHE A 76 0.51 -6.11 17.50
N PRO A 77 0.12 -6.01 18.78
CA PRO A 77 0.23 -4.76 19.51
C PRO A 77 1.71 -4.41 19.76
N SER A 78 2.00 -3.12 19.87
CA SER A 78 3.29 -2.57 20.25
C SER A 78 3.40 -2.39 21.76
N VAL A 79 4.61 -2.21 22.28
CA VAL A 79 4.81 -1.80 23.67
C VAL A 79 4.09 -0.47 23.91
N ASN A 80 3.39 -0.37 25.05
CA ASN A 80 2.50 0.70 25.46
C ASN A 80 1.11 0.72 24.79
N ASP A 81 0.77 -0.25 23.92
CA ASP A 81 -0.60 -0.35 23.42
C ASP A 81 -1.55 -0.89 24.51
N LEU A 82 -2.76 -0.35 24.53
CA LEU A 82 -3.85 -0.79 25.38
C LEU A 82 -4.57 -1.98 24.75
N VAL A 83 -4.65 -3.10 25.47
CA VAL A 83 -5.22 -4.36 25.00
C VAL A 83 -6.26 -4.91 25.97
N VAL A 84 -7.11 -5.81 25.46
CA VAL A 84 -8.05 -6.59 26.26
C VAL A 84 -7.49 -8.01 26.44
N LEU A 85 -7.34 -8.43 27.69
CA LEU A 85 -7.00 -9.78 28.08
C LEU A 85 -8.26 -10.61 28.35
N GLY A 86 -8.21 -11.88 27.97
CA GLY A 86 -9.09 -12.93 28.47
C GLY A 86 -8.27 -14.00 29.18
N TYR A 87 -8.90 -14.75 30.07
CA TYR A 87 -8.28 -15.83 30.85
C TYR A 87 -8.97 -17.16 30.55
N LEU A 88 -8.25 -18.13 29.99
CA LEU A 88 -8.84 -19.40 29.58
C LEU A 88 -9.34 -20.18 30.79
N GLY A 89 -10.66 -20.39 30.87
CA GLY A 89 -11.30 -21.03 32.03
C GLY A 89 -11.20 -20.20 33.32
N GLY A 90 -10.90 -18.90 33.24
CA GLY A 90 -10.73 -18.03 34.39
C GLY A 90 -9.36 -18.16 35.09
N ASP A 91 -8.42 -18.94 34.56
CA ASP A 91 -7.09 -19.12 35.13
C ASP A 91 -6.16 -17.93 34.83
N PRO A 92 -5.69 -17.17 35.84
CA PRO A 92 -4.79 -16.03 35.66
C PRO A 92 -3.47 -16.36 34.97
N HIS A 93 -3.01 -17.61 35.05
CA HIS A 93 -1.76 -18.08 34.43
C HIS A 93 -1.95 -18.48 32.97
N ARG A 94 -3.19 -18.41 32.44
CA ARG A 94 -3.51 -18.70 31.04
C ARG A 94 -4.13 -17.48 30.33
N PRO A 95 -3.46 -16.32 30.34
CA PRO A 95 -3.94 -15.13 29.66
C PRO A 95 -3.75 -15.23 28.14
N PHE A 96 -4.61 -14.54 27.40
CA PHE A 96 -4.45 -14.29 25.97
C PHE A 96 -5.01 -12.92 25.61
N VAL A 97 -4.42 -12.28 24.61
CA VAL A 97 -4.86 -10.97 24.12
C VAL A 97 -5.97 -11.18 23.08
N LEU A 98 -7.12 -10.56 23.30
CA LEU A 98 -8.22 -10.54 22.33
C LEU A 98 -8.03 -9.49 21.24
N GLY A 99 -7.41 -8.36 21.58
CA GLY A 99 -7.19 -7.27 20.63
C GLY A 99 -6.85 -5.96 21.32
N ALA A 100 -6.59 -4.94 20.53
CA ALA A 100 -6.35 -3.57 21.00
C ALA A 100 -7.68 -2.87 21.36
N PHE A 101 -7.60 -1.90 22.27
CA PHE A 101 -8.74 -1.14 22.76
C PHE A 101 -8.51 0.37 22.63
N TRP A 102 -9.48 1.07 22.07
CA TRP A 102 -9.49 2.53 22.01
C TRP A 102 -10.32 3.14 23.14
N ASN A 103 -9.87 4.27 23.67
CA ASN A 103 -10.55 5.02 24.72
C ASN A 103 -10.39 6.55 24.51
N SER A 104 -10.64 7.35 25.56
CA SER A 104 -10.50 8.82 25.50
C SER A 104 -9.07 9.31 25.26
N GLU A 105 -8.05 8.51 25.59
CA GLU A 105 -6.63 8.84 25.46
C GLU A 105 -6.03 8.17 24.21
N VAL A 106 -6.29 6.88 24.01
CA VAL A 106 -5.90 6.09 22.85
C VAL A 106 -7.01 6.12 21.81
N LYS A 107 -6.95 7.09 20.90
CA LYS A 107 -8.04 7.39 19.96
C LYS A 107 -7.96 6.58 18.66
N PRO A 108 -9.12 6.24 18.05
CA PRO A 108 -9.16 5.72 16.68
C PRO A 108 -8.65 6.75 15.66
N PRO A 109 -8.24 6.31 14.45
CA PRO A 109 -7.81 7.21 13.37
C PRO A 109 -8.93 8.09 12.80
N TYR A 110 -10.20 7.70 12.97
CA TYR A 110 -11.37 8.41 12.46
C TYR A 110 -12.43 8.60 13.55
N ILE A 111 -13.22 9.66 13.42
CA ILE A 111 -14.39 9.94 14.26
C ILE A 111 -15.63 9.73 13.41
N ILE A 112 -16.63 9.04 13.96
CA ILE A 112 -17.94 8.88 13.32
C ILE A 112 -18.67 10.23 13.36
N GLN A 113 -19.07 10.73 12.20
CA GLN A 113 -19.81 11.98 12.06
C GLN A 113 -21.26 11.67 11.66
N ASP A 114 -22.21 12.42 12.20
CA ASP A 114 -23.64 12.34 11.87
C ASP A 114 -24.25 10.92 11.93
N GLY A 115 -23.69 10.05 12.78
CA GLY A 115 -24.13 8.65 12.92
C GLY A 115 -23.87 7.78 11.69
N LYS A 116 -23.01 8.22 10.76
CA LYS A 116 -22.66 7.48 9.53
C LYS A 116 -21.21 7.06 9.55
N VAL A 117 -20.95 5.83 9.11
CA VAL A 117 -19.60 5.27 8.97
C VAL A 117 -19.29 5.16 7.50
N HIS A 118 -18.44 6.05 7.00
CA HIS A 118 -17.96 6.00 5.62
C HIS A 118 -16.48 5.60 5.51
N ASN A 119 -15.69 5.79 6.57
CA ASN A 119 -14.26 5.46 6.58
C ASN A 119 -14.03 4.07 7.19
N PHE A 120 -13.47 3.15 6.42
CA PHE A 120 -12.95 1.88 6.88
C PHE A 120 -11.45 1.81 6.56
N SER A 121 -10.60 1.66 7.56
CA SER A 121 -9.15 1.80 7.37
C SER A 121 -8.33 0.73 8.07
N ILE A 122 -7.23 0.34 7.45
CA ILE A 122 -6.10 -0.31 8.10
C ILE A 122 -4.95 0.69 8.13
N LYS A 123 -4.62 1.22 9.31
CA LYS A 123 -3.55 2.20 9.52
C LYS A 123 -2.49 1.64 10.46
N THR A 124 -1.25 1.62 10.00
CA THR A 124 -0.10 1.16 10.81
C THR A 124 0.43 2.28 11.69
N PRO A 125 1.14 1.97 12.79
CA PRO A 125 1.66 2.97 13.73
C PRO A 125 2.54 4.05 13.08
N SER A 126 3.33 3.67 12.07
CA SER A 126 4.22 4.59 11.35
C SER A 126 3.53 5.41 10.26
N GLY A 127 2.20 5.25 10.08
CA GLY A 127 1.39 6.11 9.20
C GLY A 127 1.11 5.57 7.80
N THR A 128 1.43 4.30 7.49
CA THR A 128 0.93 3.67 6.26
C THR A 128 -0.55 3.36 6.42
N GLU A 129 -1.36 3.68 5.41
CA GLU A 129 -2.81 3.58 5.53
C GLU A 129 -3.45 3.07 4.24
N LEU A 130 -4.27 2.03 4.36
CA LEU A 130 -5.26 1.64 3.35
C LEU A 130 -6.64 2.08 3.84
N LEU A 131 -7.26 3.02 3.13
CA LEU A 131 -8.56 3.60 3.44
C LEU A 131 -9.57 3.25 2.34
N PHE A 132 -10.73 2.75 2.76
CA PHE A 132 -11.94 2.63 1.97
C PHE A 132 -12.91 3.71 2.45
N TYR A 133 -13.30 4.60 1.54
CA TYR A 133 -14.39 5.53 1.72
C TYR A 133 -15.62 4.96 1.00
N ASP A 134 -16.71 4.77 1.75
CA ASP A 134 -17.91 4.05 1.30
C ASP A 134 -19.18 4.89 1.52
N GLU A 135 -19.21 6.09 0.96
CA GLU A 135 -20.45 6.83 0.75
C GLU A 135 -20.98 6.48 -0.66
N PRO A 136 -22.30 6.20 -0.81
CA PRO A 136 -22.88 5.91 -2.12
C PRO A 136 -22.52 6.96 -3.18
N GLU A 137 -22.12 6.49 -4.36
CA GLU A 137 -21.68 7.29 -5.53
C GLU A 137 -20.37 8.08 -5.34
N LYS A 138 -19.72 7.94 -4.17
CA LYS A 138 -18.45 8.59 -3.87
C LYS A 138 -17.37 7.63 -3.41
N GLN A 139 -17.53 6.35 -3.72
CA GLN A 139 -16.62 5.32 -3.23
C GLN A 139 -15.18 5.59 -3.68
N LYS A 140 -14.24 5.37 -2.77
CA LYS A 140 -12.84 5.66 -3.01
C LYS A 140 -11.96 4.74 -2.20
N VAL A 141 -10.90 4.22 -2.82
CA VAL A 141 -9.85 3.47 -2.15
C VAL A 141 -8.55 4.24 -2.24
N THR A 142 -7.89 4.45 -1.10
CA THR A 142 -6.61 5.18 -1.03
C THR A 142 -5.58 4.39 -0.22
N LEU A 143 -4.40 4.18 -0.80
CA LEU A 143 -3.20 3.70 -0.11
C LEU A 143 -2.22 4.86 0.03
N THR A 144 -1.94 5.26 1.27
CA THR A 144 -1.02 6.35 1.61
C THR A 144 0.20 5.81 2.35
N LEU A 145 1.39 6.22 1.92
CA LEU A 145 2.66 5.95 2.61
C LEU A 145 3.16 7.20 3.34
N PRO A 146 3.94 7.06 4.42
CA PRO A 146 4.53 8.19 5.15
C PRO A 146 5.44 9.09 4.31
N SER A 147 5.99 8.56 3.20
CA SER A 147 6.74 9.34 2.21
C SER A 147 5.89 10.37 1.45
N GLY A 148 4.57 10.34 1.62
CA GLY A 148 3.61 11.12 0.85
C GLY A 148 3.26 10.49 -0.50
N THR A 149 3.70 9.25 -0.78
CA THR A 149 3.25 8.49 -1.96
C THR A 149 1.81 8.05 -1.75
N VAL A 150 0.96 8.29 -2.75
CA VAL A 150 -0.47 7.98 -2.68
C VAL A 150 -0.91 7.24 -3.95
N LEU A 151 -1.56 6.09 -3.77
CA LEU A 151 -2.37 5.42 -4.78
C LEU A 151 -3.85 5.66 -4.47
N THR A 152 -4.62 6.04 -5.47
CA THR A 152 -6.05 6.34 -5.33
C THR A 152 -6.84 5.73 -6.49
N ILE A 153 -7.98 5.13 -6.17
CA ILE A 153 -9.05 4.73 -7.09
C ILE A 153 -10.32 5.44 -6.61
N ASP A 154 -10.96 6.21 -7.47
CA ASP A 154 -12.01 7.17 -7.11
C ASP A 154 -13.19 7.05 -8.09
N ASP A 155 -14.34 6.56 -7.60
CA ASP A 155 -15.55 6.36 -8.42
C ASP A 155 -16.27 7.68 -8.69
N GLU A 156 -16.23 8.65 -7.76
CA GLU A 156 -16.87 9.97 -7.92
C GLU A 156 -16.29 10.71 -9.12
N ASN A 157 -14.96 10.74 -9.18
CA ASN A 157 -14.21 11.43 -10.23
C ASN A 157 -13.89 10.53 -11.41
N GLN A 158 -14.20 9.23 -11.32
CA GLN A 158 -13.85 8.20 -12.30
C GLN A 158 -12.37 8.28 -12.67
N ALA A 159 -11.51 8.18 -11.65
CA ALA A 159 -10.08 8.41 -11.79
C ALA A 159 -9.24 7.40 -11.00
N VAL A 160 -8.06 7.10 -11.53
CA VAL A 160 -7.03 6.32 -10.84
C VAL A 160 -5.72 7.11 -10.88
N SER A 161 -5.03 7.22 -9.75
CA SER A 161 -3.76 7.95 -9.69
C SER A 161 -2.75 7.28 -8.76
N LEU A 162 -1.49 7.22 -9.17
CA LEU A 162 -0.33 6.94 -8.33
C LEU A 162 0.61 8.14 -8.42
N LYS A 163 0.86 8.83 -7.30
CA LYS A 163 1.68 10.05 -7.28
C LYS A 163 2.59 10.13 -6.06
N ASP A 164 3.71 10.82 -6.23
CA ASP A 164 4.50 11.29 -5.09
C ASP A 164 3.83 12.48 -4.39
N GLN A 165 4.40 12.90 -3.26
CA GLN A 165 3.87 13.99 -2.43
C GLN A 165 3.68 15.31 -3.20
N LYS A 166 4.49 15.55 -4.24
CA LYS A 166 4.49 16.82 -4.99
C LYS A 166 3.75 16.72 -6.32
N GLY A 167 3.28 15.53 -6.72
CA GLY A 167 2.74 15.27 -8.06
C GLY A 167 3.77 15.49 -9.18
N GLU A 168 5.06 15.43 -8.88
CA GLU A 168 6.13 15.62 -9.88
C GLU A 168 6.43 14.31 -10.63
N ASN A 169 6.24 13.19 -9.95
CA ASN A 169 6.22 11.85 -10.54
C ASN A 169 4.82 11.26 -10.35
N ALA A 170 4.16 10.91 -11.45
CA ALA A 170 2.76 10.49 -11.42
C ALA A 170 2.38 9.56 -12.58
N LEU A 171 1.44 8.65 -12.31
CA LEU A 171 0.64 7.92 -13.28
C LEU A 171 -0.83 8.24 -13.00
N GLU A 172 -1.53 8.79 -13.98
CA GLU A 172 -2.92 9.24 -13.84
C GLU A 172 -3.77 8.69 -14.98
N MET A 173 -4.94 8.15 -14.65
CA MET A 173 -5.93 7.66 -15.59
C MET A 173 -7.26 8.36 -15.30
N ASP A 174 -7.75 9.13 -16.27
CA ASP A 174 -9.07 9.75 -16.28
C ASP A 174 -10.01 8.83 -17.06
N LEU A 175 -10.83 8.08 -16.33
CA LEU A 175 -11.75 7.10 -16.91
C LEU A 175 -12.98 7.76 -17.54
N LYS A 176 -13.26 9.03 -17.18
CA LYS A 176 -14.37 9.81 -17.74
C LYS A 176 -14.00 10.41 -19.10
N GLY A 177 -12.83 11.04 -19.19
CA GLY A 177 -12.31 11.65 -20.41
C GLY A 177 -11.48 10.71 -21.28
N GLY A 178 -11.10 9.54 -20.77
CA GLY A 178 -10.30 8.52 -21.46
C GLY A 178 -8.82 8.85 -21.57
N ASN A 179 -8.30 9.78 -20.75
CA ASN A 179 -6.91 10.24 -20.81
C ASN A 179 -6.02 9.43 -19.88
N VAL A 180 -4.79 9.15 -20.31
CA VAL A 180 -3.74 8.55 -19.47
C VAL A 180 -2.49 9.41 -19.52
N THR A 181 -1.95 9.78 -18.37
CA THR A 181 -0.77 10.62 -18.23
C THR A 181 0.32 9.91 -17.42
N LEU A 182 1.55 9.89 -17.96
CA LEU A 182 2.74 9.43 -17.27
C LEU A 182 3.75 10.57 -17.17
N LYS A 183 4.14 10.92 -15.94
CA LYS A 183 5.01 12.06 -15.64
C LYS A 183 6.20 11.62 -14.81
N ALA A 184 7.39 12.10 -15.19
CA ALA A 184 8.62 11.95 -14.42
C ALA A 184 9.34 13.29 -14.33
N LYS A 185 9.84 13.64 -13.15
CA LYS A 185 10.53 14.92 -12.91
C LYS A 185 11.86 15.04 -13.65
N THR A 186 12.64 13.95 -13.68
CA THR A 186 14.04 13.98 -14.12
C THR A 186 14.28 13.15 -15.37
N LYS A 187 13.86 11.87 -15.37
CA LYS A 187 14.08 10.94 -16.48
C LYS A 187 12.93 9.94 -16.58
N LEU A 188 12.40 9.78 -17.78
CA LEU A 188 11.52 8.67 -18.16
C LEU A 188 12.30 7.74 -19.10
N THR A 189 12.41 6.46 -18.77
CA THR A 189 13.07 5.44 -19.61
C THR A 189 12.04 4.40 -20.02
N LEU A 190 11.90 4.16 -21.32
CA LEU A 190 11.07 3.09 -21.88
C LEU A 190 12.02 2.11 -22.59
N SER A 191 12.09 0.87 -22.10
CA SER A 191 12.96 -0.17 -22.64
C SER A 191 12.19 -1.48 -22.71
N ALA A 192 12.32 -2.19 -23.83
CA ALA A 192 11.83 -3.56 -23.96
C ALA A 192 12.99 -4.50 -24.31
N GLY A 193 12.74 -5.80 -24.19
CA GLY A 193 13.69 -6.85 -24.59
C GLY A 193 13.74 -7.01 -26.12
N GLU A 194 13.97 -8.24 -26.56
CA GLU A 194 14.29 -8.55 -27.96
C GLU A 194 13.12 -8.43 -28.95
N THR A 195 11.87 -8.35 -28.48
CA THR A 195 10.69 -8.44 -29.34
C THR A 195 10.32 -7.11 -30.00
N SER A 196 9.72 -6.16 -29.28
CA SER A 196 9.36 -4.85 -29.86
C SER A 196 8.85 -3.86 -28.81
N VAL A 197 8.87 -2.57 -29.20
CA VAL A 197 8.05 -1.50 -28.62
C VAL A 197 7.21 -0.92 -29.75
N LEU A 198 5.89 -0.86 -29.58
CA LEU A 198 4.95 -0.35 -30.58
C LEU A 198 4.25 0.90 -30.07
N LEU A 199 4.28 1.97 -30.86
CA LEU A 199 3.59 3.24 -30.58
C LEU A 199 2.65 3.55 -31.75
N GLU A 200 1.37 3.27 -31.58
CA GLU A 200 0.34 3.46 -32.60
C GLU A 200 -0.71 4.49 -32.17
N SER A 201 -1.11 5.35 -33.10
CA SER A 201 -2.23 6.29 -32.92
C SER A 201 -2.97 6.45 -34.24
N SER A 202 -4.31 6.43 -34.17
CA SER A 202 -5.16 6.79 -35.31
C SER A 202 -5.20 8.30 -35.57
N GLY A 203 -4.79 9.09 -34.57
CA GLY A 203 -4.66 10.54 -34.66
C GLY A 203 -3.21 10.97 -34.84
N ASN A 204 -2.81 12.00 -34.11
CA ASN A 204 -1.47 12.56 -34.21
C ASN A 204 -0.52 11.89 -33.20
N LEU A 205 0.65 11.48 -33.67
CA LEU A 205 1.81 11.23 -32.81
C LEU A 205 2.72 12.47 -32.83
N THR A 206 2.97 13.06 -31.66
CA THR A 206 3.82 14.28 -31.54
C THR A 206 5.01 14.01 -30.65
N GLN A 207 6.22 14.31 -31.15
CA GLN A 207 7.46 14.24 -30.37
C GLN A 207 8.09 15.63 -30.32
N LYS A 208 8.33 16.14 -29.11
CA LYS A 208 8.93 17.47 -28.88
C LYS A 208 10.06 17.36 -27.87
N ALA A 209 11.22 17.90 -28.22
CA ALA A 209 12.35 18.05 -27.33
C ALA A 209 12.94 19.46 -27.48
N SER A 210 13.35 20.07 -26.37
CA SER A 210 13.96 21.40 -26.37
C SER A 210 15.42 21.41 -26.83
N SER A 211 16.10 20.26 -26.75
CA SER A 211 17.52 20.13 -27.07
C SER A 211 17.77 19.17 -28.22
N LYS A 212 17.49 17.87 -28.03
CA LYS A 212 17.80 16.84 -29.03
C LYS A 212 16.75 15.74 -29.04
N VAL A 213 16.38 15.30 -30.23
CA VAL A 213 15.82 13.96 -30.49
C VAL A 213 16.93 13.14 -31.15
N SER A 214 17.26 11.97 -30.61
CA SER A 214 18.30 11.07 -31.13
C SER A 214 17.65 9.73 -31.46
N ILE A 215 17.82 9.25 -32.68
CA ILE A 215 17.33 7.94 -33.14
C ILE A 215 18.52 7.17 -33.67
N GLU A 216 18.82 6.04 -33.03
CA GLU A 216 19.94 5.16 -33.39
C GLU A 216 19.37 3.76 -33.61
N ALA A 217 19.48 3.26 -34.84
CA ALA A 217 19.01 1.94 -35.23
C ALA A 217 19.84 1.44 -36.42
N ALA A 218 19.87 0.12 -36.63
CA ALA A 218 20.48 -0.45 -37.83
C ALA A 218 19.74 -0.03 -39.11
N THR A 219 18.41 0.11 -39.02
CA THR A 219 17.53 0.56 -40.10
C THR A 219 16.49 1.53 -39.52
N ILE A 220 16.29 2.66 -40.21
CA ILE A 220 15.20 3.61 -39.95
C ILE A 220 14.36 3.70 -41.22
N GLU A 221 13.05 3.48 -41.12
CA GLU A 221 12.09 3.61 -42.23
C GLU A 221 11.03 4.67 -41.88
N GLU A 222 10.94 5.73 -42.68
CA GLU A 222 9.91 6.76 -42.55
C GLU A 222 9.06 6.82 -43.81
N LYS A 223 7.75 6.61 -43.67
CA LYS A 223 6.80 6.59 -44.79
C LYS A 223 5.60 7.49 -44.53
N GLY A 224 5.56 8.64 -45.21
CA GLY A 224 4.38 9.49 -45.28
C GLY A 224 3.54 9.16 -46.53
N SER A 225 2.26 8.86 -46.37
CA SER A 225 1.35 8.61 -47.50
C SER A 225 1.05 9.85 -48.33
N ALA A 226 1.02 11.02 -47.68
CA ALA A 226 0.81 12.32 -48.33
C ALA A 226 2.13 13.10 -48.47
N GLN A 227 2.86 13.27 -47.37
CA GLN A 227 4.08 14.08 -47.34
C GLN A 227 4.97 13.67 -46.17
N VAL A 228 6.28 13.79 -46.37
CA VAL A 228 7.28 13.88 -45.30
C VAL A 228 7.92 15.26 -45.40
N THR A 229 7.97 16.02 -44.30
CA THR A 229 8.54 17.37 -44.26
C THR A 229 9.64 17.44 -43.22
N ILE A 230 10.83 17.85 -43.63
CA ILE A 230 11.97 18.10 -42.76
C ILE A 230 12.34 19.58 -42.91
N GLN A 231 12.27 20.32 -41.81
CA GLN A 231 12.60 21.75 -41.77
C GLN A 231 13.42 22.06 -40.53
N GLY A 232 14.47 22.83 -40.71
CA GLY A 232 15.31 23.35 -39.64
C GLY A 232 16.10 24.55 -40.15
N ALA A 233 16.68 25.34 -39.23
CA ALA A 233 17.59 26.42 -39.61
C ALA A 233 18.81 25.89 -40.39
N ALA A 234 19.27 24.69 -40.03
CA ALA A 234 20.21 23.88 -40.78
C ALA A 234 19.69 22.44 -40.86
N THR A 235 19.97 21.77 -41.97
CA THR A 235 19.64 20.34 -42.17
C THR A 235 20.83 19.69 -42.86
N GLU A 236 21.37 18.63 -42.26
CA GLU A 236 22.49 17.86 -42.76
C GLU A 236 22.04 16.43 -43.03
N VAL A 237 22.33 15.91 -44.23
CA VAL A 237 22.04 14.53 -44.63
C VAL A 237 23.32 13.94 -45.19
N LYS A 238 23.86 12.92 -44.51
CA LYS A 238 25.14 12.29 -44.87
C LYS A 238 24.93 10.79 -45.13
N GLY A 239 25.34 10.33 -46.31
CA GLY A 239 25.48 8.91 -46.61
C GLY A 239 26.97 8.54 -46.71
N ASP A 240 27.46 7.67 -45.83
CA ASP A 240 28.89 7.31 -45.80
C ASP A 240 29.31 6.46 -47.01
N SER A 241 28.41 5.62 -47.53
CA SER A 241 28.65 4.80 -48.72
C SER A 241 27.90 5.33 -49.95
N THR A 242 26.59 5.57 -49.82
CA THR A 242 25.73 6.00 -50.91
C THR A 242 24.59 6.86 -50.37
N LEU A 243 24.24 7.91 -51.11
CA LEU A 243 23.04 8.71 -50.88
C LEU A 243 22.17 8.64 -52.14
N ASN A 244 20.98 8.04 -52.02
CA ASN A 244 20.02 7.93 -53.11
C ASN A 244 18.82 8.85 -52.85
N LEU A 245 18.57 9.78 -53.77
CA LEU A 245 17.39 10.66 -53.76
C LEU A 245 16.62 10.47 -55.07
N GLN A 246 15.38 10.00 -54.99
CA GLN A 246 14.58 9.65 -56.17
C GLN A 246 13.16 10.21 -56.04
N ALA A 247 12.63 10.71 -57.15
CA ALA A 247 11.23 11.07 -57.30
C ALA A 247 10.70 10.47 -58.60
N SER A 248 9.50 9.87 -58.56
CA SER A 248 8.85 9.34 -59.76
C SER A 248 8.32 10.45 -60.68
N GLY A 249 7.93 11.58 -60.09
CA GLY A 249 7.58 12.81 -60.79
C GLY A 249 8.74 13.80 -60.80
N THR A 250 8.49 15.01 -60.33
CA THR A 250 9.49 16.09 -60.31
C THR A 250 10.26 16.11 -58.99
N ALA A 251 11.59 16.08 -59.06
CA ALA A 251 12.47 16.49 -57.97
C ALA A 251 12.83 17.98 -58.15
N ALA A 252 12.36 18.84 -57.25
CA ALA A 252 12.67 20.28 -57.30
C ALA A 252 13.71 20.63 -56.23
N LEU A 253 14.91 21.05 -56.66
CA LEU A 253 15.95 21.58 -55.80
C LEU A 253 16.01 23.10 -55.92
N LYS A 254 15.79 23.82 -54.82
CA LYS A 254 15.87 25.28 -54.75
C LYS A 254 16.89 25.68 -53.69
N ALA A 255 17.97 26.35 -54.11
CA ALA A 255 18.97 26.91 -53.22
C ALA A 255 19.56 28.19 -53.82
N GLY A 256 20.12 29.07 -52.97
CA GLY A 256 20.87 30.23 -53.46
C GLY A 256 22.13 29.82 -54.23
N ILE A 257 22.82 28.77 -53.77
CA ILE A 257 23.96 28.13 -54.42
C ILE A 257 23.84 26.62 -54.24
N VAL A 258 24.10 25.85 -55.30
CA VAL A 258 24.26 24.40 -55.25
C VAL A 258 25.69 24.09 -55.65
N ASN A 259 26.48 23.52 -54.73
CA ASN A 259 27.83 23.06 -55.03
C ASN A 259 27.78 21.58 -55.41
N ILE A 260 28.29 21.25 -56.59
CA ILE A 260 28.48 19.88 -57.07
C ILE A 260 29.97 19.73 -57.32
N ASN A 261 30.62 18.86 -56.53
CA ASN A 261 32.05 18.60 -56.60
C ASN A 261 32.31 17.17 -57.08
#